data_AF-A0A4R9AS14-F1
#
_entry.id   AF-A0A4R9AS14-F1
#
_cell.length_a   1.000
_cell.length_b   1.000
_cell.length_c   1.000
_cell.angle_alpha   90.00
_cell.angle_beta   90.00
_cell.angle_gamma   90.00
#
_symmetry.space_group_name_H-M   'P 1'
#
loop_
_entity.id
_entity.type
_entity.pdbx_description
1 polymer ?
#
loop_
_entity_poly.entity_id
_entity_poly.type
_entity_poly.pdbx_seq_one_letter_code
_entity_poly.pdbx_strand_id
1 'polypeptide(L)'
;MRQDTDAALKQFDVSTFGRGGIINTLEERLTPDETVIYIAPTNVTVTTTATRKTEKLPGAIALTSRRIIFTYKVLLDHKTISVDLAQVQSVNSRGNAMTGGHVEVLTMVNTIEFLVKYKKETIAAIQ
;
A
#
# COMPACT_ATOMS: atom_id res chain seq x y z
N MET A 1 9.57 -1.17 -15.04
CA MET A 1 9.25 -0.14 -14.05
C MET A 1 8.77 1.08 -14.80
N ARG A 2 7.51 1.46 -14.58
CA ARG A 2 6.85 2.61 -15.20
C ARG A 2 7.46 3.91 -14.67
N GLN A 3 7.29 4.99 -15.44
CA GLN A 3 7.86 6.30 -15.10
C GLN A 3 7.23 6.89 -13.83
N ASP A 4 5.93 6.73 -13.63
CA ASP A 4 5.20 7.17 -12.43
C ASP A 4 5.58 6.37 -11.18
N THR A 5 5.77 5.05 -11.32
CA THR A 5 6.35 4.20 -10.26
C THR A 5 7.71 4.72 -9.82
N ASP A 6 8.64 4.95 -10.75
CA ASP A 6 9.98 5.44 -10.44
C ASP A 6 9.96 6.84 -9.79
N ALA A 7 9.07 7.72 -10.28
CA ALA A 7 8.86 9.03 -9.69
C ALA A 7 8.34 8.93 -8.25
N ALA A 8 7.34 8.09 -7.98
CA ALA A 8 6.81 7.85 -6.65
C ALA A 8 7.88 7.28 -5.70
N LEU A 9 8.63 6.25 -6.13
CA LEU A 9 9.71 5.66 -5.31
C LEU A 9 10.75 6.70 -4.90
N LYS A 10 11.15 7.59 -5.81
CA LYS A 10 12.09 8.68 -5.54
C LYS A 10 11.47 9.75 -4.63
N GLN A 11 10.24 10.17 -4.91
CA GLN A 11 9.53 11.18 -4.13
C GLN A 11 9.42 10.78 -2.65
N PHE A 12 9.11 9.51 -2.39
CA PHE A 12 8.89 9.00 -1.03
C PHE A 12 10.12 8.32 -0.40
N ASP A 13 11.30 8.41 -1.04
CA ASP A 13 12.55 7.80 -0.57
C ASP A 13 12.40 6.31 -0.18
N VAL A 14 11.69 5.58 -1.04
CA VAL A 14 11.39 4.17 -0.86
C VAL A 14 12.55 3.34 -1.40
N SER A 15 13.27 2.67 -0.50
CA SER A 15 14.31 1.72 -0.90
C SER A 15 13.70 0.46 -1.51
N THR A 16 14.17 0.10 -2.70
CA THR A 16 13.81 -1.13 -3.41
C THR A 16 14.80 -2.27 -3.18
N PHE A 17 15.85 -2.05 -2.39
CA PHE A 17 16.92 -3.02 -2.17
C PHE A 17 16.39 -4.35 -1.61
N GLY A 18 16.60 -5.45 -2.34
CA GLY A 18 16.11 -6.79 -1.99
C GLY A 18 14.60 -7.03 -2.17
N ARG A 19 13.81 -6.01 -2.55
CA ARG A 19 12.34 -6.11 -2.71
C ARG A 19 11.79 -5.56 -4.04
N GLY A 20 12.65 -5.21 -4.99
CA GLY A 20 12.22 -4.74 -6.31
C GLY A 20 11.30 -5.72 -7.05
N GLY A 21 11.49 -7.04 -6.87
CA GLY A 21 10.67 -8.06 -7.51
C GLY A 21 9.18 -7.96 -7.17
N ILE A 22 8.81 -7.68 -5.92
CA ILE A 22 7.40 -7.60 -5.52
C ILE A 22 6.74 -6.30 -5.98
N ILE A 23 7.52 -5.22 -6.14
CA ILE A 23 7.06 -3.96 -6.73
C ILE A 23 6.74 -4.17 -8.21
N ASN A 24 7.60 -4.87 -8.95
CA ASN A 24 7.34 -5.20 -10.35
C ASN A 24 6.08 -6.07 -10.50
N THR A 25 5.90 -7.08 -9.65
CA THR A 25 4.67 -7.90 -9.64
C THR A 25 3.42 -7.09 -9.33
N LEU A 26 3.52 -6.07 -8.48
CA LEU A 26 2.40 -5.15 -8.25
C LEU A 26 2.14 -4.29 -9.49
N GLU A 27 3.19 -3.74 -10.10
CA GLU A 27 3.11 -2.90 -11.30
C GLU A 27 2.42 -3.60 -12.47
N GLU A 28 2.69 -4.89 -12.67
CA GLU A 28 2.04 -5.75 -13.68
C GLU A 28 0.51 -5.87 -13.50
N ARG A 29 -0.01 -5.57 -12.30
CA ARG A 29 -1.45 -5.61 -11.99
C ARG A 29 -2.14 -4.25 -12.16
N LEU A 30 -1.38 -3.20 -12.41
CA LEU A 30 -1.90 -1.86 -12.65
C LEU A 30 -2.38 -1.73 -14.08
N THR A 31 -3.49 -1.02 -14.29
CA THR A 31 -3.92 -0.72 -15.65
C THR A 31 -3.10 0.46 -16.21
N PRO A 32 -2.95 0.57 -17.55
CA PRO A 32 -2.14 1.65 -18.16
C PRO A 32 -2.67 3.07 -17.89
N ASP A 33 -3.94 3.19 -17.58
CA ASP A 33 -4.68 4.44 -17.33
C ASP A 33 -4.76 4.83 -15.85
N GLU A 34 -4.24 3.99 -14.95
CA GLU A 34 -4.04 4.33 -13.54
C GLU A 34 -2.70 5.03 -13.36
N THR A 35 -2.63 6.12 -12.60
CA THR A 35 -1.37 6.77 -12.23
C THR A 35 -0.97 6.34 -10.83
N VAL A 36 0.29 5.91 -10.65
CA VAL A 36 0.83 5.57 -9.33
C VAL A 36 1.14 6.85 -8.56
N ILE A 37 0.46 7.02 -7.42
CA ILE A 37 0.68 8.15 -6.50
C ILE A 37 1.70 7.76 -5.44
N TYR A 38 1.58 6.56 -4.86
CA TYR A 38 2.51 6.02 -3.87
C TYR A 38 2.69 4.52 -4.09
N ILE A 39 3.90 4.02 -3.86
CA ILE A 39 4.18 2.58 -3.93
C ILE A 39 5.34 2.23 -3.01
N ALA A 40 5.17 1.17 -2.21
CA ALA A 40 6.24 0.70 -1.34
C ALA A 40 6.13 -0.78 -0.97
N PRO A 41 7.27 -1.46 -0.77
CA PRO A 41 7.29 -2.74 -0.08
C PRO A 41 7.03 -2.50 1.42
N THR A 42 6.01 -3.14 1.98
CA THR A 42 5.59 -2.94 3.37
C THR A 42 4.91 -4.19 3.94
N ASN A 43 4.68 -4.19 5.25
CA ASN A 43 3.83 -5.18 5.88
C ASN A 43 2.43 -4.59 5.99
N VAL A 44 1.44 -5.32 5.51
CA VAL A 44 0.03 -4.91 5.58
C VAL A 44 -0.68 -5.78 6.60
N THR A 45 -1.38 -5.13 7.52
CA THR A 45 -2.33 -5.78 8.42
C THR A 45 -3.73 -5.63 7.84
N VAL A 46 -4.40 -6.74 7.59
CA VAL A 46 -5.76 -6.76 7.03
C VAL A 46 -6.68 -7.34 8.09
N THR A 47 -7.65 -6.56 8.54
CA THR A 47 -8.69 -7.02 9.46
C THR A 47 -10.01 -7.11 8.73
N THR A 48 -10.61 -8.30 8.67
CA THR A 48 -11.91 -8.52 8.01
C THR A 48 -13.03 -8.12 8.96
N THR A 49 -13.92 -7.22 8.54
CA THR A 49 -14.97 -6.66 9.39
C THR A 49 -15.93 -7.74 9.91
N ALA A 50 -16.36 -8.65 9.02
CA ALA A 50 -17.37 -9.67 9.34
C ALA A 50 -16.88 -10.71 10.36
N THR A 51 -15.62 -11.14 10.29
CA THR A 51 -15.08 -12.22 11.12
C THR A 51 -14.15 -11.73 12.23
N ARG A 52 -13.75 -10.45 12.19
CA ARG A 52 -12.68 -9.87 13.02
C ARG A 52 -11.34 -10.59 12.89
N LYS A 53 -11.16 -11.41 11.84
CA LYS A 53 -9.89 -12.08 11.56
C LYS A 53 -8.86 -11.05 11.10
N THR A 54 -7.69 -11.04 11.73
CA THR A 54 -6.57 -10.18 11.37
C THR A 54 -5.41 -11.00 10.81
N GLU A 55 -4.86 -10.56 9.68
CA GLU A 55 -3.73 -11.19 9.01
C GLU A 55 -2.63 -10.16 8.76
N LYS A 56 -1.37 -10.52 9.00
CA LYS A 56 -0.21 -9.67 8.72
C LYS A 56 0.58 -10.27 7.57
N LEU A 57 0.66 -9.55 6.45
CA LEU A 57 1.21 -10.06 5.20
C LEU A 57 2.34 -9.16 4.69
N PRO A 58 3.56 -9.69 4.47
CA PRO A 58 4.65 -8.94 3.86
C PRO A 58 4.47 -8.83 2.35
N GLY A 59 4.36 -7.61 1.82
CA GLY A 59 4.07 -7.43 0.41
C GLY A 59 4.51 -6.09 -0.15
N ALA A 60 3.84 -5.67 -1.22
CA ALA A 60 3.90 -4.31 -1.73
C ALA A 60 2.49 -3.73 -1.78
N ILE A 61 2.39 -2.44 -1.49
CA ILE A 61 1.15 -1.68 -1.62
C ILE A 61 1.37 -0.50 -2.56
N ALA A 62 0.36 -0.16 -3.35
CA ALA A 62 0.31 1.06 -4.11
C ALA A 62 -1.03 1.77 -3.92
N LEU A 63 -0.94 3.09 -3.87
CA LEU A 63 -2.06 4.01 -4.03
C LEU A 63 -2.00 4.56 -5.46
N THR A 64 -3.09 4.43 -6.19
CA THR A 64 -3.22 4.97 -7.54
C THR A 64 -4.32 6.02 -7.60
N SER A 65 -4.46 6.66 -8.76
CA SER A 65 -5.57 7.57 -9.06
C SER A 65 -6.96 6.93 -9.00
N ARG A 66 -7.07 5.59 -8.86
CA ARG A 66 -8.37 4.88 -8.86
C ARG A 66 -8.60 3.99 -7.65
N ARG A 67 -7.55 3.40 -7.10
CA ARG A 67 -7.67 2.34 -6.10
C ARG A 67 -6.41 2.20 -5.25
N ILE A 68 -6.59 1.49 -4.14
CA ILE A 68 -5.51 0.98 -3.33
C ILE A 68 -5.36 -0.50 -3.66
N ILE A 69 -4.14 -0.90 -4.04
CA ILE A 69 -3.83 -2.28 -4.38
C ILE A 69 -2.67 -2.78 -3.54
N PHE A 70 -2.83 -3.96 -2.95
CA PHE A 70 -1.81 -4.67 -2.21
C PHE A 70 -1.58 -6.04 -2.84
N THR A 71 -0.32 -6.44 -2.97
CA THR A 71 0.05 -7.78 -3.39
C THR A 71 0.99 -8.42 -2.39
N TYR A 72 0.71 -9.67 -2.08
CA TYR A 72 1.52 -10.57 -1.27
C TYR A 72 1.84 -11.81 -2.11
N LYS A 73 3.10 -12.27 -2.04
CA LYS A 73 3.52 -13.53 -2.65
C LYS A 73 4.66 -14.13 -1.83
N VAL A 74 4.42 -15.31 -1.28
CA VAL A 74 5.45 -16.14 -0.62
C VAL A 74 5.27 -17.58 -1.08
N LEU A 75 6.30 -18.14 -1.71
CA LEU A 75 6.24 -19.47 -2.33
C LEU A 75 5.05 -19.58 -3.31
N LEU A 76 4.12 -20.48 -3.03
CA LEU A 76 2.90 -20.71 -3.82
C LEU A 76 1.70 -19.89 -3.32
N ASP A 77 1.79 -19.32 -2.12
CA ASP A 77 0.72 -18.51 -1.56
C ASP A 77 0.81 -17.09 -2.12
N HIS A 78 -0.32 -16.59 -2.60
CA HIS A 78 -0.45 -15.26 -3.17
C HIS A 78 -1.79 -14.66 -2.80
N LYS A 79 -1.77 -13.37 -2.49
CA LYS A 79 -2.98 -12.61 -2.17
C LYS A 79 -2.90 -11.26 -2.83
N THR A 80 -4.00 -10.84 -3.44
CA THR A 80 -4.17 -9.50 -3.95
C THR A 80 -5.41 -8.90 -3.33
N ILE A 81 -5.27 -7.69 -2.81
CA ILE A 81 -6.38 -6.90 -2.29
C ILE A 81 -6.42 -5.64 -3.16
N SER A 82 -7.60 -5.33 -3.69
CA SER A 82 -7.85 -4.17 -4.53
C SER A 82 -9.10 -3.50 -4.00
N VAL A 83 -8.99 -2.22 -3.66
CA VAL A 83 -10.08 -1.42 -3.09
C VAL A 83 -10.20 -0.16 -3.92
N ASP A 84 -11.32 0.01 -4.62
CA ASP A 84 -11.60 1.26 -5.33
C ASP A 84 -11.72 2.42 -4.34
N LEU A 85 -11.24 3.60 -4.73
CA LEU A 85 -11.29 4.79 -3.85
C LEU A 85 -12.74 5.13 -3.45
N ALA A 86 -13.73 4.81 -4.30
CA ALA A 86 -15.15 4.98 -4.00
C ALA A 86 -15.66 4.09 -2.85
N GLN A 87 -14.93 3.04 -2.48
CA GLN A 87 -15.27 2.11 -1.39
C GLN A 87 -14.57 2.47 -0.07
N VAL A 88 -13.66 3.45 -0.09
CA VAL A 88 -12.96 3.93 1.09
C VAL A 88 -13.91 4.78 1.92
N GLN A 89 -14.13 4.39 3.17
CA GLN A 89 -14.98 5.12 4.11
C GLN A 89 -14.20 6.18 4.88
N SER A 90 -12.97 5.86 5.26
CA SER A 90 -12.08 6.79 5.95
C SER A 90 -10.61 6.38 5.81
N VAL A 91 -9.74 7.37 5.93
CA VAL A 91 -8.29 7.20 5.99
C VAL A 91 -7.79 7.87 7.27
N ASN A 92 -7.20 7.07 8.15
CA ASN A 92 -6.56 7.54 9.37
C ASN A 92 -5.05 7.37 9.26
N SER A 93 -4.31 8.20 9.99
CA SER A 93 -2.87 8.04 10.10
C SER A 93 -2.41 8.20 11.55
N ARG A 94 -1.44 7.39 11.96
CA ARG A 94 -0.83 7.45 13.30
C ARG A 94 0.68 7.33 13.17
N GLY A 95 1.43 8.23 13.79
CA GLY A 95 2.90 8.21 13.77
C GLY A 95 3.46 8.34 15.19
N ASN A 96 4.52 7.60 15.50
CA ASN A 96 5.21 7.68 16.79
C ASN A 96 6.54 8.47 16.71
N ALA A 97 6.74 9.25 15.64
CA ALA A 97 7.93 10.05 15.34
C ALA A 97 9.28 9.29 15.23
N MET A 98 9.33 7.99 15.50
CA MET A 98 10.59 7.22 15.53
C MET A 98 10.68 6.11 14.47
N THR A 99 9.59 5.38 14.20
CA THR A 99 9.64 4.17 13.36
C THR A 99 8.87 4.27 12.03
N GLY A 100 8.17 5.38 11.79
CA GLY A 100 7.29 5.57 10.63
C GLY A 100 5.89 6.05 11.01
N GLY A 101 5.03 6.20 10.00
CA GLY A 101 3.60 6.38 10.16
C GLY A 101 2.86 5.11 9.74
N HIS A 102 1.76 4.80 10.40
CA HIS A 102 0.80 3.80 9.94
C HIS A 102 -0.36 4.53 9.29
N VAL A 103 -0.70 4.13 8.07
CA VAL A 103 -1.92 4.56 7.39
C VAL A 103 -2.93 3.43 7.54
N GLU A 104 -4.14 3.78 7.95
CA GLU A 104 -5.25 2.87 8.13
C GLU A 104 -6.38 3.29 7.19
N VAL A 105 -6.80 2.38 6.32
CA VAL A 105 -7.87 2.57 5.35
C VAL A 105 -9.04 1.70 5.78
N LEU A 106 -10.17 2.33 6.08
CA LEU A 106 -11.40 1.63 6.40
C LEU A 106 -12.27 1.48 5.14
N THR A 107 -12.77 0.27 4.92
CA THR A 107 -13.77 -0.05 3.90
C THR A 107 -14.97 -0.75 4.54
N MET A 108 -16.03 -1.00 3.76
CA MET A 108 -17.18 -1.79 4.21
C MET A 108 -16.81 -3.21 4.70
N VAL A 109 -15.75 -3.80 4.15
CA VAL A 109 -15.44 -5.23 4.32
C VAL A 109 -14.15 -5.49 5.10
N ASN A 110 -13.22 -4.55 5.11
CA ASN A 110 -11.95 -4.69 5.78
C ASN A 110 -11.35 -3.34 6.21
N THR A 111 -10.46 -3.42 7.19
CA THR A 111 -9.50 -2.37 7.52
C THR A 111 -8.12 -2.80 7.01
N ILE A 112 -7.47 -1.94 6.24
CA ILE A 112 -6.14 -2.15 5.68
C ILE A 112 -5.18 -1.18 6.36
N GLU A 113 -4.25 -1.70 7.14
CA GLU A 113 -3.23 -0.90 7.81
C GLU A 113 -1.84 -1.20 7.24
N PHE A 114 -1.07 -0.17 6.90
CA PHE A 114 0.28 -0.33 6.36
C PHE A 114 1.25 0.73 6.87
N LEU A 115 2.52 0.33 6.97
CA LEU A 115 3.60 1.23 7.39
C LEU A 115 4.09 2.07 6.20
N VAL A 116 4.22 3.37 6.42
CA VAL A 116 4.87 4.33 5.53
C VAL A 116 6.09 4.95 6.22
N LYS A 117 7.19 5.10 5.48
CA LYS A 117 8.40 5.77 6.00
C LYS A 117 8.11 7.24 6.28
N TYR A 118 8.68 7.75 7.37
CA TYR A 118 8.39 9.08 7.86
C TYR A 118 9.15 10.16 7.07
N LYS A 119 8.40 10.89 6.22
CA LYS A 119 8.46 12.35 6.12
C LYS A 119 7.04 12.86 6.38
N LYS A 120 6.86 13.90 7.18
CA LYS A 120 5.52 14.46 7.52
C LYS A 120 4.68 14.76 6.27
N GLU A 121 5.37 15.12 5.18
CA GLU A 121 4.86 15.34 3.83
C GLU A 121 4.28 14.07 3.18
N THR A 122 4.86 12.89 3.41
CA THR A 122 4.40 11.61 2.86
C THR A 122 3.02 11.23 3.37
N ILE A 123 2.78 11.42 4.68
CA ILE A 123 1.49 11.11 5.29
C ILE A 123 0.42 12.09 4.79
N ALA A 124 0.75 13.38 4.68
CA ALA A 124 -0.16 14.40 4.17
C ALA A 124 -0.54 14.20 2.69
N ALA A 125 0.35 13.61 1.88
CA ALA A 125 0.05 13.28 0.48
C ALA A 125 -0.83 12.04 0.29
N ILE A 126 -1.01 11.22 1.35
CA ILE A 126 -1.83 10.00 1.33
C ILE A 126 -3.25 10.26 1.89
N GLN A 127 -3.41 11.27 2.75
CA GLN A 127 -4.70 11.74 3.27
C GLN A 127 -5.46 12.55 2.22
#